data_AF-A0A1Y1QL07-F1
#
_entry.id   AF-A0A1Y1QL07-F1
#
_cell.length_a   1.000
_cell.length_b   1.000
_cell.length_c   1.000
_cell.angle_alpha   90.00
_cell.angle_beta   90.00
_cell.angle_gamma   90.00
#
_symmetry.space_group_name_H-M   'P 1'
#
loop_
_entity.id
_entity.type
_entity.pdbx_description
1 polymer ?
#
loop_
_entity_poly.entity_id
_entity_poly.type
_entity_poly.pdbx_seq_one_letter_code
_entity_poly.pdbx_strand_id
1 'polypeptide(L)'
;MLEFWNTVLFSLAVTGPIFLLLGLGAWLVHLRAINDNFVEVGSRLVFTWALPALLFVSDVRPPAVVMKAGETLADMTLPLALLCTGASLDFHTLKQEFSNTMLASLSKLVVIPLLFTLGGWWWGFRGMDLGILLLMSSAPTAAASYVMARAMGGNATLAANTVALTTLGSLLTTSVGIMLLQSKGLM
;
A
#
# COMPACT_ATOMS: atom_id res chain seq x y z
N MET A 1 3.65 13.62 -25.60
CA MET A 1 3.81 12.16 -25.81
C MET A 1 5.07 11.63 -25.16
N LEU A 2 6.23 12.29 -25.34
CA LEU A 2 7.48 11.93 -24.64
C LEU A 2 7.37 12.03 -23.10
N GLU A 3 6.70 13.06 -22.58
CA GLU A 3 6.50 13.19 -21.12
C GLU A 3 5.65 12.08 -20.52
N PHE A 4 4.62 11.60 -21.24
CA PHE A 4 3.79 10.49 -20.79
C PHE A 4 4.60 9.20 -20.65
N TRP A 5 5.43 8.88 -21.65
CA TRP A 5 6.32 7.72 -21.57
C TRP A 5 7.33 7.81 -20.43
N ASN A 6 7.84 9.01 -20.13
CA ASN A 6 8.71 9.23 -18.97
C ASN A 6 7.97 9.04 -17.64
N THR A 7 6.74 9.53 -17.50
CA THR A 7 5.92 9.33 -16.30
C THR A 7 5.56 7.86 -16.09
N VAL A 8 5.22 7.15 -17.17
CA VAL A 8 4.94 5.70 -17.10
C VAL A 8 6.21 4.90 -16.75
N LEU A 9 7.35 5.20 -17.37
CA LEU A 9 8.63 4.54 -17.08
C LEU A 9 9.10 4.82 -15.64
N PHE A 10 8.98 6.07 -15.17
CA PHE A 10 9.27 6.44 -13.79
C PHE A 10 8.36 5.69 -12.81
N SER A 11 7.06 5.64 -13.09
CA SER A 11 6.09 4.95 -12.23
C SER A 11 6.34 3.44 -12.21
N LEU A 12 6.71 2.83 -13.35
CA LEU A 12 7.15 1.44 -13.44
C LEU A 12 8.46 1.18 -12.69
N ALA A 13 9.42 2.11 -12.74
CA ALA A 13 10.68 1.98 -12.00
C ALA A 13 10.46 2.02 -10.48
N VAL A 14 9.55 2.87 -10.01
CA VAL A 14 9.21 2.99 -8.57
C VAL A 14 8.37 1.81 -8.08
N THR A 15 7.41 1.34 -8.88
CA THR A 15 6.52 0.22 -8.50
C THR A 15 7.10 -1.16 -8.83
N GLY A 16 8.10 -1.24 -9.71
CA GLY A 16 8.75 -2.48 -10.12
C GLY A 16 9.22 -3.36 -8.95
N PRO A 17 9.97 -2.81 -7.96
CA PRO A 17 10.37 -3.56 -6.78
C PRO A 17 9.18 -4.12 -5.98
N ILE A 18 8.06 -3.39 -5.92
CA ILE A 18 6.85 -3.81 -5.21
C ILE A 18 6.23 -5.02 -5.91
N PHE A 19 6.13 -4.99 -7.25
CA PHE A 19 5.66 -6.14 -8.02
C PHE A 19 6.58 -7.35 -7.92
N LEU A 20 7.90 -7.12 -7.92
CA LEU A 20 8.87 -8.19 -7.71
C LEU A 20 8.67 -8.84 -6.33
N LEU A 21 8.48 -8.05 -5.27
CA LEU A 21 8.26 -8.59 -3.92
C LEU A 21 6.91 -9.32 -3.81
N LEU A 22 5.83 -8.78 -4.36
CA LEU A 22 4.53 -9.46 -4.38
C LEU A 22 4.60 -10.77 -5.17
N GLY A 23 5.23 -10.75 -6.35
CA GLY A 23 5.42 -11.93 -7.19
C GLY A 23 6.33 -12.97 -6.54
N LEU A 24 7.41 -12.54 -5.90
CA LEU A 24 8.31 -13.41 -5.16
C LEU A 24 7.60 -14.03 -3.95
N GLY A 25 6.72 -13.29 -3.27
CA GLY A 25 5.85 -13.82 -2.22
C GLY A 25 4.92 -14.92 -2.74
N ALA A 26 4.23 -14.65 -3.85
CA ALA A 26 3.36 -15.62 -4.52
C ALA A 26 4.12 -16.86 -5.01
N TRP A 27 5.41 -16.73 -5.34
CA TRP A 27 6.26 -17.88 -5.64
C TRP A 27 6.68 -18.62 -4.36
N LEU A 28 7.21 -17.93 -3.35
CA LEU A 28 7.71 -18.54 -2.11
C LEU A 28 6.67 -19.36 -1.34
N VAL A 29 5.37 -19.06 -1.50
CA VAL A 29 4.30 -19.88 -0.92
C VAL A 29 4.33 -21.33 -1.44
N HIS A 30 4.72 -21.53 -2.70
CA HIS A 30 4.86 -22.86 -3.31
C HIS A 30 6.05 -23.64 -2.73
N LEU A 31 7.09 -22.93 -2.29
CA LEU A 31 8.25 -23.53 -1.60
C LEU A 31 7.98 -23.77 -0.11
N ARG A 32 6.78 -23.47 0.39
CA ARG A 32 6.37 -23.53 1.81
C ARG A 32 7.25 -22.73 2.76
N ALA A 33 8.06 -21.81 2.23
CA ALA A 33 8.91 -20.93 3.03
C ALA A 33 8.09 -19.88 3.80
N ILE A 34 6.97 -19.43 3.21
CA ILE A 34 5.99 -18.53 3.82
C ILE A 34 4.64 -19.26 3.76
N ASN A 35 4.03 -19.51 4.92
CA ASN A 35 2.72 -20.17 5.04
C ASN A 35 1.78 -19.33 5.91
N ASP A 36 0.49 -19.66 5.90
CA ASP A 36 -0.52 -18.89 6.65
C ASP A 36 -0.23 -18.81 8.15
N ASN A 37 0.30 -19.88 8.75
CA ASN A 37 0.66 -19.91 10.16
C ASN A 37 1.80 -18.93 10.49
N PHE A 38 2.83 -18.86 9.64
CA PHE A 38 3.92 -17.88 9.80
C PHE A 38 3.38 -16.46 9.81
N VAL A 39 2.52 -16.13 8.84
CA VAL A 39 1.94 -14.78 8.76
C VAL A 39 1.04 -14.52 9.96
N GLU A 40 0.21 -15.48 10.37
CA GLU A 40 -0.69 -15.30 11.49
C GLU A 40 0.06 -15.05 12.80
N VAL A 41 1.08 -15.87 13.11
CA VAL A 41 1.90 -15.69 14.30
C VAL A 41 2.63 -14.34 14.25
N GLY A 42 3.22 -13.99 13.11
CA GLY A 42 3.90 -12.70 12.92
C GLY A 42 2.94 -11.51 13.11
N SER A 43 1.75 -11.57 12.51
CA SER A 43 0.73 -10.53 12.62
C SER A 43 0.26 -10.36 14.06
N ARG A 44 -0.01 -11.46 14.77
CA ARG A 44 -0.40 -11.44 16.18
C ARG A 44 0.71 -10.88 17.06
N LEU A 45 1.97 -11.22 16.80
CA LEU A 45 3.12 -10.68 17.54
C LEU A 45 3.19 -9.15 17.40
N VAL A 46 3.08 -8.65 16.16
CA VAL A 46 3.11 -7.20 15.90
C VAL A 46 1.99 -6.48 16.66
N PHE A 47 0.76 -6.97 16.58
CA PHE A 47 -0.39 -6.27 17.18
C PHE A 47 -0.54 -6.48 18.69
N THR A 48 -0.11 -7.62 19.23
CA THR A 48 -0.28 -7.95 20.65
C THR A 48 0.88 -7.45 21.50
N TRP A 49 2.11 -7.48 20.96
CA TRP A 49 3.32 -7.16 21.73
C TRP A 49 4.02 -5.91 21.19
N ALA A 50 4.30 -5.85 19.89
CA ALA A 50 5.15 -4.79 19.35
C ALA A 50 4.45 -3.42 19.36
N LEU A 51 3.19 -3.33 18.92
CA LEU A 51 2.42 -2.07 18.92
C LEU A 51 2.23 -1.50 20.33
N PRO A 52 1.77 -2.27 21.34
CA PRO A 52 1.70 -1.76 22.70
C PRO A 52 3.06 -1.34 23.25
N ALA A 53 4.11 -2.15 23.05
CA ALA A 53 5.46 -1.79 23.49
C ALA A 53 5.94 -0.48 22.86
N LEU A 54 5.65 -0.26 21.57
CA LEU A 54 6.01 0.96 20.87
C LEU A 54 5.32 2.19 21.46
N LEU A 55 4.04 2.08 21.87
CA LEU A 55 3.31 3.16 22.55
C LEU A 55 3.90 3.52 23.93
N PHE A 56 4.41 2.55 24.69
CA PHE A 56 5.03 2.83 25.99
C PHE A 56 6.47 3.34 25.88
N VAL A 57 7.21 2.90 24.86
CA VAL A 57 8.61 3.30 24.64
C VAL A 57 8.70 4.66 23.93
N SER A 58 7.66 5.13 23.24
CA SER A 58 7.70 6.42 22.53
C SER A 58 8.00 7.64 23.41
N ASP A 59 7.69 7.60 24.72
CA ASP A 59 8.03 8.68 25.65
C ASP A 59 9.45 8.56 26.24
N VAL A 60 10.11 7.41 26.09
CA VAL A 60 11.42 7.13 26.67
C VAL A 60 12.44 6.95 25.55
N ARG A 61 13.38 7.89 25.39
CA ARG A 61 14.44 7.78 24.37
C ARG A 61 15.35 6.58 24.70
N PRO A 62 15.26 5.47 23.95
CA PRO A 62 16.10 4.31 24.23
C PRO A 62 17.54 4.60 23.75
N PRO A 63 18.54 3.85 24.24
CA PRO A 63 19.93 4.05 23.82
C PRO A 63 20.08 3.85 22.30
N ALA A 64 21.02 4.57 21.69
CA ALA A 64 21.20 4.63 20.22
C ALA A 64 21.30 3.24 19.54
N VAL A 65 21.85 2.24 20.24
CA VAL A 65 21.93 0.85 19.76
C VAL A 65 20.54 0.25 19.54
N VAL A 66 19.60 0.48 20.46
CA VAL A 66 18.22 -0.01 20.37
C VAL A 66 17.46 0.73 19.28
N MET A 67 17.65 2.05 19.16
CA MET A 67 17.05 2.84 18.07
C MET A 67 17.50 2.32 16.70
N LYS A 68 18.80 2.15 16.49
CA LYS A 68 19.35 1.69 15.22
C LYS A 68 18.92 0.26 14.88
N ALA A 69 18.85 -0.63 15.87
CA ALA A 69 18.31 -1.98 15.69
C ALA A 69 16.82 -1.93 15.30
N GLY A 70 16.03 -1.08 15.98
CA GLY A 70 14.62 -0.87 15.69
C GLY A 70 14.36 -0.32 14.29
N GLU A 71 15.14 0.68 13.86
CA GLU A 71 15.09 1.24 12.50
C GLU A 71 15.43 0.20 11.44
N THR A 72 16.52 -0.55 11.62
CA THR A 72 16.91 -1.62 10.68
C THR A 72 15.82 -2.69 10.56
N LEU A 73 15.20 -3.05 11.69
CA LEU A 73 14.09 -4.00 11.71
C LEU A 73 12.84 -3.42 11.04
N ALA A 74 12.55 -2.14 11.25
CA ALA A 74 11.45 -1.42 10.63
C ALA A 74 11.61 -1.35 9.10
N ASP A 75 12.80 -1.07 8.59
CA ASP A 75 13.07 -1.03 7.15
C ASP A 75 12.83 -2.38 6.47
N MET A 76 13.05 -3.49 7.18
CA MET A 76 12.75 -4.84 6.68
C MET A 76 11.24 -5.18 6.71
N THR A 77 10.40 -4.43 7.44
CA THR A 77 8.96 -4.73 7.53
C THR A 77 8.23 -4.51 6.22
N LEU A 78 8.59 -3.49 5.44
CA LEU A 78 7.90 -3.14 4.20
C LEU A 78 8.11 -4.25 3.14
N PRO A 79 9.35 -4.72 2.89
CA PRO A 79 9.58 -5.87 2.01
C PRO A 79 8.94 -7.16 2.51
N LEU A 80 9.02 -7.47 3.81
CA LEU A 80 8.42 -8.67 4.37
C LEU A 80 6.88 -8.64 4.32
N ALA A 81 6.27 -7.49 4.57
CA ALA A 81 4.82 -7.30 4.45
C ALA A 81 4.36 -7.50 3.00
N LEU A 82 5.11 -6.96 2.02
CA LEU A 82 4.84 -7.18 0.60
C LEU A 82 5.02 -8.65 0.19
N LEU A 83 6.05 -9.32 0.69
CA LEU A 83 6.24 -10.77 0.47
C LEU A 83 5.07 -11.59 1.05
N CYS A 84 4.67 -11.31 2.29
CA CYS A 84 3.55 -12.02 2.92
C CYS A 84 2.22 -11.72 2.22
N THR A 85 2.00 -10.47 1.82
CA THR A 85 0.84 -10.06 1.01
C THR A 85 0.80 -10.83 -0.29
N GLY A 86 1.94 -10.93 -0.98
CA GLY A 86 2.09 -11.71 -2.21
C GLY A 86 1.82 -13.20 -2.03
N ALA A 87 2.34 -13.79 -0.94
CA ALA A 87 2.12 -15.19 -0.58
C ALA A 87 0.65 -15.52 -0.30
N SER A 88 -0.17 -14.52 0.08
CA SER A 88 -1.59 -14.66 0.33
C SER A 88 -2.49 -14.15 -0.79
N LEU A 89 -1.94 -13.87 -1.97
CA LEU A 89 -2.74 -13.61 -3.15
C LEU A 89 -3.44 -14.89 -3.58
N ASP A 90 -4.77 -14.85 -3.54
CA ASP A 90 -5.61 -15.93 -4.02
C ASP A 90 -6.43 -15.44 -5.22
N PHE A 91 -6.05 -15.92 -6.41
CA PHE A 91 -6.72 -15.54 -7.67
C PHE A 91 -8.15 -16.08 -7.78
N HIS A 92 -8.47 -17.16 -7.08
CA HIS A 92 -9.81 -17.74 -7.08
C HIS A 92 -10.74 -16.89 -6.21
N THR A 93 -10.34 -16.56 -4.98
CA THR A 93 -11.03 -15.60 -4.12
C THR A 93 -11.08 -14.22 -4.75
N LEU A 94 -10.04 -13.78 -5.49
CA LEU A 94 -10.08 -12.51 -6.21
C LEU A 94 -11.24 -12.47 -7.21
N LYS A 95 -11.50 -13.56 -7.94
CA LYS A 95 -12.63 -13.65 -8.88
C LYS A 95 -13.97 -13.77 -8.16
N GLN A 96 -14.05 -14.53 -7.07
CA GLN A 96 -15.29 -14.70 -6.30
C GLN A 96 -15.69 -13.42 -5.56
N GLU A 97 -14.75 -12.77 -4.89
CA GLU A 97 -14.90 -11.53 -4.14
C GLU A 97 -14.57 -10.30 -5.01
N PHE A 98 -14.69 -10.42 -6.34
CA PHE A 98 -14.28 -9.36 -7.26
C PHE A 98 -15.06 -8.06 -6.99
N SER A 99 -16.36 -8.14 -6.72
CA SER A 99 -17.18 -6.98 -6.40
C SER A 99 -16.65 -6.23 -5.17
N ASN A 100 -16.37 -6.97 -4.09
CA ASN A 100 -15.87 -6.40 -2.84
C ASN A 100 -14.45 -5.84 -3.00
N THR A 101 -13.58 -6.56 -3.71
CA THR A 101 -12.20 -6.13 -3.97
C THR A 101 -12.18 -4.90 -4.87
N MET A 102 -13.02 -4.86 -5.89
CA MET A 102 -13.16 -3.74 -6.83
C MET A 102 -13.74 -2.52 -6.12
N LEU A 103 -14.76 -2.69 -5.27
CA LEU A 103 -15.33 -1.60 -4.48
C LEU A 103 -14.29 -1.00 -3.52
N ALA A 104 -13.55 -1.85 -2.80
CA ALA A 104 -12.45 -1.40 -1.92
C ALA A 104 -11.35 -0.67 -2.71
N SER A 105 -10.97 -1.19 -3.88
CA SER A 105 -9.92 -0.60 -4.71
C SER A 105 -10.35 0.73 -5.35
N LEU A 106 -11.58 0.80 -5.89
CA LEU A 106 -12.12 2.01 -6.50
C LEU A 106 -12.38 3.11 -5.47
N SER A 107 -12.85 2.76 -4.27
CA SER A 107 -13.03 3.75 -3.21
C SER A 107 -11.69 4.39 -2.84
N LYS A 108 -10.61 3.60 -2.76
CA LYS A 108 -9.28 4.12 -2.45
C LYS A 108 -8.62 4.89 -3.60
N LEU A 109 -8.71 4.38 -4.83
CA LEU A 109 -8.01 4.98 -5.97
C LEU A 109 -8.79 6.09 -6.67
N VAL A 110 -10.12 6.06 -6.67
CA VAL A 110 -10.92 7.01 -7.46
C VAL A 110 -11.71 7.93 -6.54
N VAL A 111 -12.47 7.36 -5.61
CA VAL A 111 -13.39 8.15 -4.78
C VAL A 111 -12.62 9.05 -3.82
N ILE A 112 -11.65 8.51 -3.07
CA ILE A 112 -10.85 9.29 -2.12
C ILE A 112 -10.07 10.42 -2.82
N PRO A 113 -9.31 10.18 -3.91
CA PRO A 113 -8.55 11.25 -4.55
C PRO A 113 -9.45 12.33 -5.18
N LEU A 114 -10.59 11.95 -5.76
CA LEU A 114 -11.56 12.92 -6.26
C LEU A 114 -12.14 13.77 -5.12
N LEU A 115 -12.52 13.16 -4.00
CA LEU A 115 -13.05 13.90 -2.86
C LEU A 115 -12.01 14.86 -2.28
N PHE A 116 -10.77 14.41 -2.11
CA PHE A 116 -9.70 15.26 -1.57
C PHE A 116 -9.31 16.39 -2.52
N THR A 117 -9.24 16.13 -3.83
CA THR A 117 -8.89 17.17 -4.81
C THR A 117 -10.02 18.18 -5.01
N LEU A 118 -11.28 17.73 -5.13
CA LEU A 118 -12.42 18.63 -5.24
C LEU A 118 -12.64 19.43 -3.95
N GLY A 119 -12.51 18.77 -2.79
CA GLY A 119 -12.58 19.44 -1.48
C GLY A 119 -11.47 20.47 -1.30
N GLY A 120 -10.23 20.13 -1.66
CA GLY A 120 -9.09 21.05 -1.61
C GLY A 120 -9.28 22.23 -2.57
N TRP A 121 -9.75 21.98 -3.79
CA TRP A 121 -10.06 23.04 -4.74
C TRP A 121 -11.13 24.00 -4.21
N TRP A 122 -12.17 23.45 -3.57
CA TRP A 122 -13.23 24.26 -2.97
C TRP A 122 -12.76 25.07 -1.76
N TRP A 123 -11.80 24.55 -1.00
CA TRP A 123 -11.15 25.27 0.11
C TRP A 123 -10.13 26.34 -0.37
N GLY A 124 -9.86 26.41 -1.68
CA GLY A 124 -8.99 27.40 -2.28
C GLY A 124 -7.55 26.95 -2.51
N PHE A 125 -7.21 25.68 -2.29
CA PHE A 125 -5.91 25.15 -2.71
C PHE A 125 -5.78 25.23 -4.24
N ARG A 126 -4.59 25.58 -4.73
CA ARG A 126 -4.30 25.76 -6.17
C ARG A 126 -2.85 25.38 -6.47
N GLY A 127 -2.57 25.08 -7.74
CA GLY A 127 -1.22 24.79 -8.20
C GLY A 127 -0.67 23.52 -7.58
N MET A 128 0.60 23.55 -7.18
CA MET A 128 1.34 22.38 -6.70
C MET A 128 0.72 21.69 -5.48
N ASP A 129 0.08 22.45 -4.58
CA ASP A 129 -0.52 21.93 -3.35
C ASP A 129 -1.65 20.92 -3.64
N LEU A 130 -2.47 21.19 -4.67
CA LEU A 130 -3.53 20.27 -5.08
C LEU A 130 -2.97 18.94 -5.61
N GLY A 131 -1.68 18.91 -5.92
CA GLY A 131 -1.00 17.86 -6.70
C GLY A 131 -0.30 16.94 -5.78
N ILE A 132 0.33 17.52 -4.77
CA ILE A 132 0.69 16.81 -3.57
C ILE A 132 -0.56 16.15 -2.97
N LEU A 133 -1.69 16.86 -2.85
CA LEU A 133 -2.95 16.27 -2.36
C LEU A 133 -3.45 15.11 -3.23
N LEU A 134 -3.51 15.30 -4.55
CA LEU A 134 -3.88 14.23 -5.47
C LEU A 134 -2.93 13.03 -5.38
N LEU A 135 -1.62 13.27 -5.39
CA LEU A 135 -0.59 12.23 -5.34
C LEU A 135 -0.64 11.45 -4.03
N MET A 136 -0.75 12.14 -2.89
CA MET A 136 -0.85 11.50 -1.57
C MET A 136 -2.12 10.68 -1.43
N SER A 137 -3.24 11.19 -1.91
CA SER A 137 -4.53 10.50 -1.83
C SER A 137 -4.63 9.31 -2.79
N SER A 138 -4.02 9.40 -3.97
CA SER A 138 -3.98 8.34 -4.99
C SER A 138 -2.92 7.27 -4.73
N ALA A 139 -2.13 7.40 -3.66
CA ALA A 139 -1.20 6.38 -3.24
C ALA A 139 -1.92 5.03 -3.03
N PRO A 140 -1.31 3.91 -3.48
CA PRO A 140 -1.92 2.59 -3.37
C PRO A 140 -2.10 2.18 -1.91
N THR A 141 -2.92 1.16 -1.68
CA THR A 141 -3.21 0.67 -0.32
C THR A 141 -1.94 0.15 0.35
N ALA A 142 -1.71 0.55 1.60
CA ALA A 142 -0.54 0.13 2.36
C ALA A 142 -0.50 -1.41 2.54
N ALA A 143 0.66 -2.02 2.28
CA ALA A 143 0.88 -3.46 2.46
C ALA A 143 0.62 -3.93 3.90
N ALA A 144 0.85 -3.05 4.89
CA ALA A 144 0.55 -3.33 6.30
C ALA A 144 -0.94 -3.61 6.57
N SER A 145 -1.85 -3.16 5.70
CA SER A 145 -3.30 -3.42 5.85
C SER A 145 -3.65 -4.91 5.82
N TYR A 146 -2.85 -5.73 5.13
CA TYR A 146 -2.99 -7.18 5.12
C TYR A 146 -2.68 -7.81 6.49
N VAL A 147 -1.51 -7.49 7.05
CA VAL A 147 -1.08 -7.96 8.39
C VAL A 147 -2.07 -7.51 9.46
N MET A 148 -2.57 -6.28 9.33
CA MET A 148 -3.60 -5.72 10.20
C MET A 148 -4.93 -6.47 10.11
N ALA A 149 -5.44 -6.67 8.89
CA ALA A 149 -6.67 -7.43 8.68
C ALA A 149 -6.56 -8.86 9.22
N ARG A 150 -5.39 -9.49 9.08
CA ARG A 150 -5.14 -10.84 9.61
C ARG A 150 -5.11 -10.87 11.13
N ALA A 151 -4.38 -9.95 11.77
CA ALA A 151 -4.30 -9.87 13.24
C ALA A 151 -5.67 -9.61 13.90
N MET A 152 -6.55 -8.85 13.24
CA MET A 152 -7.89 -8.51 13.73
C MET A 152 -8.97 -9.55 13.37
N GLY A 153 -8.62 -10.67 12.73
CA GLY A 153 -9.58 -11.70 12.32
C GLY A 153 -10.51 -11.26 11.16
N GLY A 154 -10.11 -10.24 10.39
CA GLY A 154 -10.81 -9.80 9.18
C GLY A 154 -10.44 -10.62 7.95
N ASN A 155 -10.97 -10.20 6.79
CA ASN A 155 -10.69 -10.86 5.50
C ASN A 155 -9.30 -10.44 4.96
N ALA A 156 -8.26 -11.14 5.42
CA ALA A 156 -6.89 -10.87 5.01
C ALA A 156 -6.66 -11.15 3.51
N THR A 157 -7.30 -12.15 2.93
CA THR A 157 -7.17 -12.47 1.50
C THR A 157 -7.73 -11.34 0.63
N LEU A 158 -8.89 -10.79 1.01
CA LEU A 158 -9.45 -9.59 0.37
C LEU A 158 -8.48 -8.42 0.47
N ALA A 159 -7.91 -8.17 1.66
CA ALA A 159 -6.94 -7.10 1.87
C ALA A 159 -5.69 -7.27 0.98
N ALA A 160 -5.15 -8.49 0.86
CA ALA A 160 -4.02 -8.77 -0.02
C ALA A 160 -4.35 -8.51 -1.50
N ASN A 161 -5.51 -8.97 -1.95
CA ASN A 161 -6.00 -8.74 -3.30
C ASN A 161 -6.21 -7.24 -3.57
N THR A 162 -6.73 -6.47 -2.60
CA THR A 162 -6.86 -5.01 -2.70
C THR A 162 -5.49 -4.33 -2.78
N VAL A 163 -4.48 -4.75 -2.01
CA VAL A 163 -3.12 -4.20 -2.13
C VAL A 163 -2.57 -4.43 -3.54
N ALA A 164 -2.67 -5.64 -4.08
CA ALA A 164 -2.20 -5.93 -5.43
C ALA A 164 -2.95 -5.13 -6.50
N LEU A 165 -4.29 -5.12 -6.46
CA LEU A 165 -5.10 -4.38 -7.44
C LEU A 165 -4.88 -2.87 -7.34
N THR A 166 -4.79 -2.31 -6.13
CA THR A 166 -4.55 -0.86 -5.99
C THR A 166 -3.14 -0.47 -6.37
N THR A 167 -2.14 -1.34 -6.18
CA THR A 167 -0.78 -1.10 -6.67
C THR A 167 -0.76 -1.03 -8.20
N LEU A 168 -1.39 -1.99 -8.89
CA LEU A 168 -1.52 -1.97 -10.36
C LEU A 168 -2.35 -0.77 -10.85
N GLY A 169 -3.51 -0.55 -10.25
CA GLY A 169 -4.44 0.51 -10.65
C GLY A 169 -3.88 1.90 -10.41
N SER A 170 -3.09 2.09 -9.34
CA SER A 170 -2.51 3.40 -9.00
C SER A 170 -1.64 3.98 -10.10
N LEU A 171 -0.93 3.15 -10.88
CA LEU A 171 -0.14 3.59 -12.03
C LEU A 171 -0.98 4.34 -13.06
N LEU A 172 -2.16 3.82 -13.36
CA LEU A 172 -3.08 4.42 -14.30
C LEU A 172 -3.77 5.64 -13.68
N THR A 173 -4.27 5.49 -12.44
CA THR A 173 -5.00 6.55 -11.74
C THR A 173 -4.14 7.78 -11.51
N THR A 174 -2.89 7.63 -11.06
CA THR A 174 -1.96 8.75 -10.84
C THR A 174 -1.62 9.45 -12.16
N SER A 175 -1.28 8.68 -13.19
CA SER A 175 -0.96 9.20 -14.52
C SER A 175 -2.12 10.00 -15.11
N VAL A 176 -3.35 9.47 -15.07
CA VAL A 176 -4.54 10.16 -15.56
C VAL A 176 -4.90 11.36 -14.67
N GLY A 177 -4.81 11.21 -13.36
CA GLY A 177 -5.16 12.27 -12.41
C GLY A 177 -4.31 13.52 -12.59
N ILE A 178 -2.98 13.36 -12.69
CA ILE A 178 -2.05 14.48 -12.91
C ILE A 178 -2.33 15.15 -14.26
N MET A 179 -2.54 14.35 -15.32
CA MET A 179 -2.82 14.88 -16.66
C MET A 179 -4.13 15.68 -16.70
N LEU A 180 -5.17 15.21 -16.00
CA LEU A 180 -6.44 15.95 -15.87
C LEU A 180 -6.27 17.28 -15.13
N LEU A 181 -5.42 17.31 -14.12
CA LEU A 181 -5.20 18.54 -13.37
C LEU A 181 -4.38 19.58 -14.15
N GLN A 182 -3.32 19.13 -14.84
CA GLN A 182 -2.51 19.97 -15.72
C GLN A 182 -3.35 20.51 -16.89
N SER A 183 -4.16 19.67 -17.54
CA SER A 183 -5.01 20.09 -18.68
C SER A 183 -6.08 21.11 -18.28
N LYS A 184 -6.56 21.09 -17.03
CA LYS A 184 -7.49 22.09 -16.49
C LYS A 184 -6.80 23.36 -15.97
N GLY A 185 -5.47 23.46 -16.08
CA GLY A 185 -4.69 24.58 -15.57
C GLY A 185 -4.81 24.77 -14.06
N LEU A 186 -5.17 23.71 -13.33
CA LEU A 186 -5.23 23.70 -11.87
C LEU A 186 -3.83 23.44 -11.27
N MET A 187 -2.86 23.08 -12.13
CA MET A 187 -1.44 22.86 -11.89
C MET A 187 -0.57 23.46 -12.96
#